data_AF-A0A8T1XIE5-F1
#
_entry.id   AF-A0A8T1XIE5-F1
#
_cell.length_a   1.000
_cell.length_b   1.000
_cell.length_c   1.000
_cell.angle_alpha   90.00
_cell.angle_beta   90.00
_cell.angle_gamma   90.00
#
_symmetry.space_group_name_H-M   'P 1'
#
loop_
_entity.id
_entity.type
_entity.pdbx_description
1 polymer ?
#
loop_
_entity_poly.entity_id
_entity_poly.type
_entity_poly.pdbx_seq_one_letter_code
_entity_poly.pdbx_strand_id
1 'polypeptide(L)'
;MVREEEKSRWWWFESHKSSKHSQWLQSTLAELDAKTKAMLKLIEGNADSFAQRAETYYKKRPELICFVEDFYRAHRSLAEKFDHLKSSDYGSRSSKFPQQSMESVSDSNSQFEDADSEIADPEDDELDSPFASDKEDETWKFEQERLKLIEESDALRKQLLDKDEEKREVIRQLSLTLETLKDENLSLKRRLAHHSLKRRTVLEFKPLDKFFGKLFYIVRDGNKVV
;
A
#
# COMPACT_ATOMS: atom_id res chain seq x y z
N MET A 1 -5.09 20.60 6.36
CA MET A 1 -4.95 20.60 4.89
C MET A 1 -4.92 19.15 4.38
N VAL A 2 -5.94 18.34 4.72
CA VAL A 2 -6.01 16.88 4.41
C VAL A 2 -7.13 16.58 3.39
N ARG A 3 -8.00 17.56 3.10
CA ARG A 3 -9.20 17.35 2.27
C ARG A 3 -8.96 17.42 0.75
N GLU A 4 -7.78 17.83 0.28
CA GLU A 4 -7.48 17.94 -1.16
C GLU A 4 -6.89 16.66 -1.77
N GLU A 5 -6.11 15.88 -1.00
CA GLU A 5 -5.56 14.61 -1.48
C GLU A 5 -6.66 13.55 -1.69
N GLU A 6 -7.66 13.49 -0.82
CA GLU A 6 -8.80 12.56 -0.97
C GLU A 6 -9.66 12.89 -2.19
N LYS A 7 -9.79 14.18 -2.54
CA LYS A 7 -10.57 14.64 -3.69
C LYS A 7 -9.89 14.29 -5.02
N SER A 8 -8.57 14.29 -5.07
CA SER A 8 -7.80 14.05 -6.30
C SER A 8 -7.68 12.58 -6.68
N ARG A 9 -7.79 11.66 -5.72
CA ARG A 9 -7.65 10.20 -5.97
C ARG A 9 -8.75 9.60 -6.84
N TRP A 10 -9.87 10.32 -6.98
CA TRP A 10 -11.12 9.76 -7.49
C TRP A 10 -11.80 10.71 -8.49
N TRP A 11 -11.01 11.37 -9.35
CA TRP A 11 -11.46 12.40 -10.29
C TRP A 11 -12.58 11.97 -11.24
N TRP A 12 -12.71 10.67 -11.51
CA TRP A 12 -13.73 10.10 -12.37
C TRP A 12 -15.12 9.98 -11.71
N PHE A 13 -15.21 10.01 -10.37
CA PHE A 13 -16.51 10.08 -9.67
C PHE A 13 -17.18 11.45 -9.81
N GLU A 14 -16.41 12.51 -10.01
CA GLU A 14 -16.92 13.88 -10.02
C GLU A 14 -17.65 14.23 -11.34
N SER A 15 -17.58 13.33 -12.34
CA SER A 15 -18.14 13.53 -13.68
C SER A 15 -19.64 13.19 -13.82
N HIS A 16 -20.30 12.60 -12.80
CA HIS A 16 -21.66 12.06 -12.93
C HIS A 16 -22.79 12.91 -12.34
N LYS A 17 -22.66 14.24 -12.36
CA LYS A 17 -23.80 15.14 -12.09
C LYS A 17 -24.59 15.44 -13.38
N SER A 18 -25.09 14.41 -14.06
CA SER A 18 -25.90 14.62 -15.28
C SER A 18 -27.40 14.40 -15.03
N SER A 19 -28.16 15.43 -15.40
CA SER A 19 -29.62 15.56 -15.55
C SER A 19 -30.51 15.25 -14.32
N LYS A 20 -31.31 16.26 -13.93
CA LYS A 20 -32.31 16.24 -12.84
C LYS A 20 -33.53 15.35 -13.10
N HIS A 21 -33.48 14.48 -14.11
CA HIS A 21 -34.66 13.88 -14.71
C HIS A 21 -35.18 12.62 -13.99
N SER A 22 -34.32 11.84 -13.31
CA SER A 22 -34.76 10.61 -12.63
C SER A 22 -34.18 10.50 -11.22
N GLN A 23 -35.05 10.61 -10.21
CA GLN A 23 -34.68 10.42 -8.82
C GLN A 23 -34.19 8.99 -8.55
N TRP A 24 -34.80 7.99 -9.20
CA TRP A 24 -34.38 6.59 -9.08
C TRP A 24 -32.95 6.38 -9.58
N LEU A 25 -32.61 6.93 -10.76
CA LEU A 25 -31.26 6.82 -11.32
C LEU A 25 -30.22 7.46 -10.40
N GLN A 26 -30.54 8.61 -9.80
CA GLN A 26 -29.65 9.28 -8.86
C GLN A 26 -29.42 8.47 -7.59
N SER A 27 -30.48 7.87 -7.02
CA SER A 27 -30.37 6.97 -5.87
C SER A 27 -29.53 5.74 -6.18
N THR A 28 -29.73 5.12 -7.34
CA THR A 28 -28.96 3.94 -7.77
C THR A 28 -27.48 4.28 -8.00
N LEU A 29 -27.19 5.39 -8.68
CA LEU A 29 -25.81 5.85 -8.87
C LEU A 29 -25.14 6.20 -7.55
N ALA A 30 -25.85 6.84 -6.62
CA ALA A 30 -25.32 7.14 -5.29
C ALA A 30 -25.00 5.88 -4.47
N GLU A 31 -25.86 4.84 -4.55
CA GLU A 31 -25.60 3.55 -3.90
C GLU A 31 -24.38 2.85 -4.52
N LEU A 32 -24.26 2.86 -5.85
CA LEU A 32 -23.09 2.33 -6.56
C LEU A 32 -21.81 3.08 -6.17
N ASP A 33 -21.88 4.41 -6.07
CA ASP A 33 -20.75 5.21 -5.61
C ASP A 33 -20.35 4.87 -4.18
N ALA A 34 -21.33 4.66 -3.29
CA ALA A 34 -21.08 4.27 -1.91
C ALA A 34 -20.40 2.89 -1.82
N LYS A 35 -20.90 1.89 -2.57
CA LYS A 35 -20.31 0.55 -2.64
C LYS A 35 -18.89 0.60 -3.21
N THR A 36 -18.70 1.34 -4.29
CA THR A 36 -17.37 1.47 -4.90
C THR A 36 -16.39 2.14 -3.95
N LYS A 37 -16.79 3.21 -3.25
CA LYS A 37 -15.96 3.83 -2.19
C LYS A 37 -15.65 2.86 -1.05
N ALA A 38 -16.57 2.00 -0.66
CA ALA A 38 -16.33 0.97 0.35
C ALA A 38 -15.26 -0.04 -0.12
N MET A 39 -15.36 -0.52 -1.37
CA MET A 39 -14.35 -1.41 -1.97
C MET A 39 -12.98 -0.76 -2.02
N LEU A 40 -12.90 0.51 -2.39
CA LEU A 40 -11.64 1.25 -2.45
C LEU A 40 -11.00 1.42 -1.08
N LYS A 41 -11.80 1.66 -0.04
CA LYS A 41 -11.32 1.69 1.36
C LYS A 41 -10.75 0.35 1.82
N LEU A 42 -11.26 -0.79 1.33
CA LEU A 42 -10.68 -2.11 1.63
C LEU A 42 -9.26 -2.25 1.06
N ILE A 43 -8.94 -1.52 -0.01
CA ILE A 43 -7.64 -1.58 -0.70
C ILE A 43 -6.66 -0.54 -0.13
N GLU A 44 -7.14 0.66 0.21
CA GLU A 44 -6.29 1.81 0.57
C GLU A 44 -5.74 1.80 2.00
N GLY A 45 -5.96 0.73 2.78
CA GLY A 45 -5.74 0.65 4.24
C GLY A 45 -4.60 1.51 4.82
N ASN A 46 -4.88 2.18 5.95
CA ASN A 46 -4.04 3.16 6.67
C ASN A 46 -2.76 2.57 7.30
N ALA A 47 -2.02 1.73 6.58
CA ALA A 47 -0.84 1.07 7.10
C ALA A 47 0.41 1.95 6.90
N ASP A 48 0.99 2.38 8.01
CA ASP A 48 2.22 3.19 8.09
C ASP A 48 3.48 2.38 7.68
N SER A 49 3.34 1.05 7.52
CA SER A 49 4.41 0.13 7.10
C SER A 49 3.96 -0.88 6.03
N PHE A 50 4.89 -1.30 5.16
CA PHE A 50 4.64 -2.24 4.06
C PHE A 50 4.11 -3.60 4.55
N ALA A 51 4.70 -4.16 5.61
CA ALA A 51 4.28 -5.45 6.17
C ALA A 51 2.83 -5.41 6.66
N GLN A 52 2.45 -4.33 7.35
CA GLN A 52 1.10 -4.12 7.85
C GLN A 52 0.09 -3.88 6.71
N ARG A 53 0.53 -3.24 5.62
CA ARG A 53 -0.30 -3.09 4.40
C ARG A 53 -0.60 -4.43 3.76
N ALA A 54 0.42 -5.29 3.62
CA ALA A 54 0.26 -6.63 3.06
C ALA A 54 -0.65 -7.50 3.95
N GLU A 55 -0.44 -7.48 5.26
CA GLU A 55 -1.28 -8.23 6.21
C GLU A 55 -2.76 -7.81 6.15
N THR A 56 -3.02 -6.49 6.17
CA THR A 56 -4.38 -5.96 6.11
C THR A 56 -5.05 -6.31 4.77
N TYR A 57 -4.30 -6.23 3.66
CA TYR A 57 -4.79 -6.60 2.34
C TYR A 57 -5.27 -8.05 2.29
N TYR A 58 -4.46 -9.01 2.74
CA TYR A 58 -4.86 -10.42 2.69
C TYR A 58 -6.05 -10.74 3.60
N LYS A 59 -6.18 -10.04 4.75
CA LYS A 59 -7.37 -10.16 5.61
C LYS A 59 -8.64 -9.58 4.97
N LYS A 60 -8.53 -8.48 4.21
CA LYS A 60 -9.67 -7.80 3.55
C LYS A 60 -9.99 -8.31 2.15
N ARG A 61 -9.10 -9.09 1.54
CA ARG A 61 -9.27 -9.70 0.22
C ARG A 61 -10.57 -10.50 0.05
N PRO A 62 -11.01 -11.37 0.98
CA PRO A 62 -12.27 -12.11 0.80
C PRO A 62 -13.50 -11.19 0.76
N GLU A 63 -13.55 -10.17 1.61
CA GLU A 63 -14.63 -9.16 1.59
C GLU A 63 -14.64 -8.42 0.23
N LEU A 64 -13.47 -8.03 -0.27
CA LEU A 64 -13.35 -7.35 -1.56
C LEU A 64 -13.81 -8.23 -2.73
N ILE A 65 -13.46 -9.53 -2.73
CA ILE A 65 -13.89 -10.48 -3.76
C ILE A 65 -15.41 -10.57 -3.80
N CYS A 66 -16.06 -10.73 -2.63
CA CYS A 66 -17.51 -10.78 -2.52
C CYS A 66 -18.17 -9.54 -3.17
N PHE A 67 -17.69 -8.34 -2.86
CA PHE A 67 -18.18 -7.11 -3.47
C PHE A 67 -18.00 -7.07 -5.01
N VAL A 68 -16.86 -7.55 -5.52
CA VAL A 68 -16.61 -7.60 -6.98
C VAL A 68 -17.56 -8.59 -7.66
N GLU A 69 -17.80 -9.75 -7.07
CA GLU A 69 -18.70 -10.77 -7.60
C GLU A 69 -20.15 -10.26 -7.64
N ASP A 70 -20.62 -9.62 -6.57
CA ASP A 70 -21.94 -9.00 -6.50
C ASP A 70 -22.08 -7.89 -7.54
N PHE A 71 -21.07 -7.04 -7.68
CA PHE A 71 -21.05 -5.99 -8.69
C PHE A 71 -21.13 -6.56 -10.11
N TYR A 72 -20.33 -7.60 -10.40
CA TYR A 72 -20.36 -8.29 -11.69
C TYR A 72 -21.74 -8.90 -11.97
N ARG A 73 -22.33 -9.62 -11.00
CA ARG A 73 -23.66 -10.23 -11.14
C ARG A 73 -24.74 -9.19 -11.39
N ALA A 74 -24.72 -8.09 -10.64
CA ALA A 74 -25.68 -7.00 -10.81
C ALA A 74 -25.56 -6.32 -12.18
N HIS A 75 -24.34 -5.99 -12.61
CA HIS A 75 -24.10 -5.36 -13.91
C HIS A 75 -24.45 -6.28 -15.07
N ARG A 76 -24.13 -7.58 -14.97
CA ARG A 76 -24.52 -8.61 -15.95
C ARG A 76 -26.03 -8.69 -16.09
N SER A 77 -26.76 -8.79 -14.97
CA SER A 77 -28.22 -8.83 -14.96
C SER A 77 -28.84 -7.56 -15.54
N LEU A 78 -28.28 -6.39 -15.24
CA LEU A 78 -28.74 -5.12 -15.80
C LEU A 78 -28.57 -5.06 -17.32
N ALA A 79 -27.40 -5.47 -17.83
CA ALA A 79 -27.13 -5.54 -19.26
C ALA A 79 -28.06 -6.51 -19.99
N GLU A 80 -28.32 -7.68 -19.40
CA GLU A 80 -29.28 -8.65 -19.94
C GLU A 80 -30.70 -8.07 -19.99
N LYS A 81 -31.19 -7.47 -18.90
CA LYS A 81 -32.53 -6.84 -18.88
C LYS A 81 -32.65 -5.72 -19.92
N PHE A 82 -31.60 -4.93 -20.12
CA PHE A 82 -31.58 -3.90 -21.15
C PHE A 82 -31.67 -4.49 -22.56
N ASP A 83 -30.98 -5.60 -22.82
CA ASP A 83 -31.07 -6.31 -24.10
C ASP A 83 -32.46 -6.92 -24.33
N HIS A 84 -33.11 -7.45 -23.29
CA HIS A 84 -34.51 -7.91 -23.34
C HIS A 84 -35.49 -6.77 -23.65
N LEU A 85 -35.31 -5.61 -23.04
CA LEU A 85 -36.14 -4.43 -23.32
C LEU A 85 -35.95 -3.94 -24.76
N LYS A 86 -34.70 -3.93 -25.24
CA LYS A 86 -34.38 -3.50 -26.60
C LYS A 86 -34.90 -4.50 -27.65
N SER A 87 -34.72 -5.80 -27.43
CA SER A 87 -35.24 -6.83 -28.33
C SER A 87 -36.77 -6.91 -28.33
N SER A 88 -37.43 -6.64 -27.20
CA SER A 88 -38.89 -6.54 -27.10
C SER A 88 -39.47 -5.38 -27.93
N ASP A 89 -38.81 -4.22 -27.92
CA ASP A 89 -39.31 -3.01 -28.61
C ASP A 89 -39.08 -3.05 -30.14
N TYR A 90 -38.06 -3.78 -30.62
CA TYR A 90 -37.80 -3.98 -32.05
C TYR A 90 -38.34 -5.31 -32.62
N GLY A 91 -38.71 -6.28 -31.77
CA GLY A 91 -39.16 -7.62 -32.18
C GLY A 91 -40.65 -7.73 -32.54
N SER A 92 -41.48 -6.74 -32.19
CA SER A 92 -42.94 -6.84 -32.34
C SER A 92 -43.51 -6.27 -33.65
N ARG A 93 -42.68 -5.84 -34.62
CA ARG A 93 -43.16 -5.21 -35.87
C ARG A 93 -42.78 -5.88 -37.20
N SER A 94 -42.11 -7.03 -37.22
CA SER A 94 -41.80 -7.67 -38.50
C SER A 94 -41.79 -9.19 -38.45
N SER A 95 -42.97 -9.80 -38.57
CA SER A 95 -43.18 -11.06 -39.27
C SER A 95 -44.68 -11.32 -39.45
N LYS A 96 -45.27 -10.67 -40.46
CA LYS A 96 -46.51 -11.16 -41.10
C LYS A 96 -46.14 -11.64 -42.50
N PHE A 97 -46.16 -12.95 -42.70
CA PHE A 97 -46.65 -13.53 -43.94
C PHE A 97 -47.55 -14.72 -43.58
N PRO A 98 -48.84 -14.72 -43.98
CA PRO A 98 -49.76 -15.81 -43.70
C PRO A 98 -49.81 -16.79 -44.87
N GLN A 99 -49.78 -18.09 -44.58
CA GLN A 99 -50.45 -19.07 -45.46
C GLN A 99 -51.10 -20.17 -44.61
N GLN A 100 -52.39 -20.37 -44.90
CA GLN A 100 -53.38 -21.13 -44.14
C GLN A 100 -53.32 -22.64 -44.41
N SER A 101 -53.57 -23.43 -43.37
CA SER A 101 -54.41 -24.66 -43.37
C SER A 101 -54.50 -25.15 -41.92
N MET A 102 -55.52 -24.73 -41.14
CA MET A 102 -56.77 -25.48 -40.87
C MET A 102 -56.56 -26.95 -40.50
N GLU A 103 -56.63 -27.25 -39.20
CA GLU A 103 -57.41 -28.37 -38.65
C GLU A 103 -57.70 -28.04 -37.18
N SER A 104 -58.97 -28.10 -36.79
CA SER A 104 -59.46 -27.76 -35.47
C SER A 104 -59.98 -29.02 -34.80
N VAL A 105 -59.71 -29.23 -33.51
CA VAL A 105 -60.68 -29.76 -32.54
C VAL A 105 -60.33 -29.22 -31.16
N SER A 106 -61.30 -28.55 -30.55
CA SER A 106 -61.31 -28.16 -29.14
C SER A 106 -61.89 -29.29 -28.31
N ASP A 107 -61.40 -29.47 -27.08
CA ASP A 107 -62.30 -29.70 -25.94
C ASP A 107 -61.67 -29.18 -24.65
N SER A 108 -62.43 -28.34 -23.96
CA SER A 108 -62.10 -27.72 -22.67
C SER A 108 -62.53 -28.63 -21.54
N ASN A 109 -61.72 -28.80 -20.49
CA ASN A 109 -62.27 -28.89 -19.13
C ASN A 109 -61.29 -28.33 -18.09
N SER A 110 -61.78 -27.30 -17.40
CA SER A 110 -61.18 -26.62 -16.25
C SER A 110 -61.53 -27.36 -14.96
N GLN A 111 -60.60 -27.48 -14.02
CA GLN A 111 -60.97 -27.55 -12.61
C GLN A 111 -59.88 -26.92 -11.72
N PHE A 112 -60.30 -25.86 -11.05
CA PHE A 112 -59.67 -25.18 -9.92
C PHE A 112 -60.30 -25.74 -8.66
N GLU A 113 -59.53 -25.93 -7.59
CA GLU A 113 -59.97 -25.71 -6.20
C GLU A 113 -58.73 -25.35 -5.36
N ASP A 114 -58.83 -24.20 -4.70
CA ASP A 114 -58.04 -23.77 -3.55
C ASP A 114 -58.23 -24.73 -2.37
N ALA A 115 -57.24 -24.81 -1.46
CA ALA A 115 -57.42 -24.38 -0.06
C ALA A 115 -56.33 -24.92 0.87
N ASP A 116 -55.76 -23.96 1.58
CA ASP A 116 -55.39 -23.97 2.99
C ASP A 116 -53.96 -24.31 3.43
N SER A 117 -53.52 -23.43 4.31
CA SER A 117 -52.19 -23.28 4.91
C SER A 117 -52.24 -23.86 6.31
N GLU A 118 -51.26 -24.67 6.71
CA GLU A 118 -50.90 -24.76 8.12
C GLU A 118 -49.40 -25.09 8.31
N ILE A 119 -48.75 -24.25 9.11
CA ILE A 119 -47.39 -24.39 9.61
C ILE A 119 -47.40 -25.36 10.78
N ALA A 120 -46.46 -26.32 10.79
CA ALA A 120 -45.96 -26.90 12.02
C ALA A 120 -44.51 -27.38 11.83
N ASP A 121 -43.59 -26.73 12.53
CA ASP A 121 -42.26 -27.24 12.85
C ASP A 121 -42.38 -28.11 14.11
N PRO A 122 -41.78 -29.32 14.12
CA PRO A 122 -41.00 -29.67 15.30
C PRO A 122 -39.67 -30.38 15.00
N GLU A 123 -38.70 -29.96 15.81
CA GLU A 123 -37.36 -30.44 16.18
C GLU A 123 -37.04 -31.95 16.07
N ASP A 124 -35.72 -32.20 15.95
CA ASP A 124 -34.92 -33.37 16.35
C ASP A 124 -35.29 -34.77 15.81
N ASP A 125 -34.43 -35.36 14.98
CA ASP A 125 -33.35 -36.24 15.44
C ASP A 125 -32.68 -37.00 14.28
N GLU A 126 -31.43 -37.37 14.54
CA GLU A 126 -30.43 -38.03 13.69
C GLU A 126 -30.91 -39.24 12.86
N LEU A 127 -30.31 -39.43 11.67
CA LEU A 127 -29.73 -40.72 11.24
C LEU A 127 -28.92 -40.59 9.93
N ASP A 128 -27.60 -40.55 10.13
CA ASP A 128 -26.55 -41.29 9.42
C ASP A 128 -26.45 -41.20 7.88
N SER A 129 -25.44 -40.46 7.42
CA SER A 129 -25.04 -40.35 6.01
C SER A 129 -23.74 -41.11 5.76
N PRO A 130 -23.76 -42.24 5.02
CA PRO A 130 -22.57 -42.88 4.50
C PRO A 130 -22.04 -42.11 3.28
N PHE A 131 -21.38 -40.96 3.47
CA PHE A 131 -20.64 -40.30 2.39
C PHE A 131 -19.42 -39.52 2.91
N ALA A 132 -18.48 -40.23 3.51
CA ALA A 132 -17.14 -39.71 3.83
C ALA A 132 -16.10 -40.69 3.27
N SER A 133 -15.54 -40.37 2.11
CA SER A 133 -14.31 -41.04 1.65
C SER A 133 -13.45 -40.17 0.73
N ASP A 134 -14.00 -39.15 0.05
CA ASP A 134 -13.21 -38.36 -0.93
C ASP A 134 -12.77 -36.97 -0.42
N LYS A 135 -13.30 -36.48 0.70
CA LYS A 135 -12.98 -35.13 1.21
C LYS A 135 -11.77 -35.08 2.14
N GLU A 136 -11.40 -36.19 2.78
CA GLU A 136 -10.28 -36.22 3.72
C GLU A 136 -8.93 -36.09 2.99
N ASP A 137 -8.79 -36.73 1.83
CA ASP A 137 -7.55 -36.70 1.03
C ASP A 137 -7.20 -35.29 0.51
N GLU A 138 -8.20 -34.51 0.09
CA GLU A 138 -8.00 -33.12 -0.32
C GLU A 138 -7.60 -32.24 0.87
N THR A 139 -8.23 -32.43 2.04
CA THR A 139 -7.89 -31.67 3.25
C THR A 139 -6.46 -31.94 3.72
N TRP A 140 -5.99 -33.20 3.69
CA TRP A 140 -4.62 -33.56 4.04
C TRP A 140 -3.58 -32.91 3.11
N LYS A 141 -3.90 -32.76 1.83
CA LYS A 141 -3.01 -32.11 0.85
C LYS A 141 -2.87 -30.62 1.12
N PHE A 142 -3.97 -29.92 1.41
CA PHE A 142 -3.93 -28.50 1.76
C PHE A 142 -3.24 -28.28 3.11
N GLU A 143 -3.47 -29.15 4.09
CA GLU A 143 -2.79 -29.13 5.40
C GLU A 143 -1.27 -29.25 5.23
N GLN A 144 -0.83 -30.16 4.36
CA GLN A 144 0.59 -30.38 4.06
C GLN A 144 1.23 -29.16 3.35
N GLU A 145 0.52 -28.55 2.40
CA GLU A 145 0.99 -27.33 1.73
C GLU A 145 1.09 -26.17 2.73
N ARG A 146 0.10 -26.04 3.63
CA ARG A 146 0.13 -25.04 4.70
C ARG A 146 1.34 -25.21 5.62
N LEU A 147 1.68 -26.45 6.01
CA LEU A 147 2.86 -26.73 6.83
C LEU A 147 4.17 -26.39 6.12
N LYS A 148 4.30 -26.71 4.84
CA LYS A 148 5.49 -26.34 4.04
C LYS A 148 5.65 -24.82 3.96
N LEU A 149 4.55 -24.09 3.75
CA LEU A 149 4.57 -22.62 3.72
C LEU A 149 4.95 -22.02 5.07
N ILE A 150 4.51 -22.61 6.18
CA ILE A 150 4.91 -22.19 7.53
C ILE A 150 6.42 -22.38 7.73
N GLU A 151 6.95 -23.55 7.37
CA GLU A 151 8.37 -23.85 7.49
C GLU A 151 9.24 -22.92 6.62
N GLU A 152 8.82 -22.66 5.38
CA GLU A 152 9.50 -21.72 4.49
C GLU A 152 9.46 -20.28 5.04
N SER A 153 8.31 -19.84 5.57
CA SER A 153 8.16 -18.54 6.21
C SER A 153 9.09 -18.41 7.43
N ASP A 154 9.17 -19.44 8.27
CA ASP A 154 10.05 -19.46 9.43
C ASP A 154 11.53 -19.45 9.04
N ALA A 155 11.90 -20.18 7.98
CA ALA A 155 13.25 -20.17 7.44
C ALA A 155 13.65 -18.79 6.91
N LEU A 156 12.78 -18.12 6.16
CA LEU A 156 13.01 -16.76 5.67
C LEU A 156 13.13 -15.76 6.82
N ARG A 157 12.29 -15.89 7.85
CA ARG A 157 12.36 -15.04 9.05
C ARG A 157 13.68 -15.21 9.78
N LYS A 158 14.19 -16.44 9.89
CA LYS A 158 15.51 -16.72 10.48
C LYS A 158 16.64 -16.07 9.69
N GLN A 159 16.65 -16.23 8.37
CA GLN A 159 17.66 -15.58 7.51
C GLN A 159 17.67 -14.05 7.65
N LEU A 160 16.49 -13.45 7.83
CA LEU A 160 16.35 -12.01 7.99
C LEU A 160 16.98 -11.54 9.31
N LEU A 161 16.76 -12.30 10.40
CA LEU A 161 17.39 -12.04 11.69
C LEU A 161 18.92 -12.16 11.63
N ASP A 162 19.45 -13.19 10.96
CA ASP A 162 20.89 -13.39 10.79
C ASP A 162 21.52 -12.21 10.03
N LYS A 163 20.90 -11.78 8.92
CA LYS A 163 21.37 -10.61 8.15
C LYS A 163 21.27 -9.30 8.91
N ASP A 164 20.26 -9.12 9.75
CA ASP A 164 20.16 -7.93 10.58
C ASP A 164 21.23 -7.92 11.68
N GLU A 165 21.64 -9.08 12.18
CA GLU A 165 22.77 -9.19 13.10
C GLU A 165 24.11 -8.86 12.42
N GLU A 166 24.35 -9.36 11.21
CA GLU A 166 25.53 -8.99 10.41
C GLU A 166 25.62 -7.47 10.21
N LYS A 167 24.50 -6.83 9.84
CA LYS A 167 24.44 -5.36 9.69
C LYS A 167 24.73 -4.65 11.01
N ARG A 168 24.19 -5.14 12.13
CA ARG A 168 24.46 -4.57 13.47
C ARG A 168 25.95 -4.64 13.80
N GLU A 169 26.60 -5.77 13.51
CA GLU A 169 28.03 -5.94 13.76
C GLU A 169 28.90 -5.02 12.87
N VAL A 170 28.54 -4.85 11.60
CA VAL A 170 29.21 -3.88 10.72
C VAL A 170 29.09 -2.46 11.27
N ILE A 171 27.90 -2.06 11.73
CA ILE A 171 27.69 -0.76 12.36
C ILE A 171 28.57 -0.61 13.61
N ARG A 172 28.67 -1.66 14.44
CA ARG A 172 29.52 -1.67 15.63
C ARG A 172 31.00 -1.48 15.28
N GLN A 173 31.48 -2.18 14.26
CA GLN A 173 32.86 -2.07 13.78
C GLN A 173 33.14 -0.67 13.21
N LEU A 174 32.27 -0.14 12.35
CA LEU A 174 32.41 1.21 11.81
C LEU A 174 32.40 2.25 12.93
N SER A 175 31.51 2.12 13.91
CA SER A 175 31.45 3.03 15.06
C SER A 175 32.75 3.01 15.87
N LEU A 176 33.34 1.83 16.08
CA LEU A 176 34.63 1.69 16.75
C LEU A 176 35.75 2.40 15.96
N THR A 177 35.83 2.17 14.64
CA THR A 177 36.84 2.83 13.80
C THR A 177 36.68 4.35 13.74
N LEU A 178 35.44 4.82 13.76
CA LEU A 178 35.14 6.26 13.78
C LEU A 178 35.61 6.90 15.09
N GLU A 179 35.39 6.24 16.24
CA GLU A 179 35.85 6.75 17.53
C GLU A 179 37.39 6.75 17.61
N THR A 180 38.06 5.70 17.14
CA THR A 180 39.54 5.69 17.10
C THR A 180 40.10 6.80 16.21
N LEU A 181 39.51 7.02 15.03
CA LEU A 181 39.94 8.09 14.12
C LEU A 181 39.70 9.47 14.72
N LYS A 182 38.59 9.65 15.43
CA LYS A 182 38.26 10.89 16.14
C LYS A 182 39.27 11.18 17.25
N ASP A 183 39.65 10.17 18.04
CA ASP A 183 40.67 10.28 19.08
C ASP A 183 42.05 10.63 18.52
N GLU A 184 42.45 9.97 17.42
CA GLU A 184 43.69 10.29 16.69
C GLU A 184 43.67 11.73 16.17
N ASN A 185 42.54 12.18 15.60
CA ASN A 185 42.40 13.55 15.11
C ASN A 185 42.52 14.58 16.24
N LEU A 186 41.91 14.29 17.40
CA LEU A 186 42.05 15.11 18.60
C LEU A 186 43.49 15.13 19.13
N SER A 187 44.19 13.99 19.07
CA SER A 187 45.62 13.89 19.43
C SER A 187 46.50 14.73 18.50
N LEU A 188 46.29 14.62 17.18
CA LEU A 188 47.00 15.41 16.17
C LEU A 188 46.73 16.90 16.31
N LYS A 189 45.48 17.31 16.54
CA LYS A 189 45.12 18.71 16.82
C LYS A 189 45.84 19.25 18.05
N ARG A 190 45.89 18.48 19.15
CA ARG A 190 46.65 18.84 20.37
C ARG A 190 48.14 19.01 20.05
N ARG A 191 48.74 18.08 19.31
CA ARG A 191 50.17 18.16 18.91
C ARG A 191 50.46 19.37 18.02
N LEU A 192 49.58 19.68 17.07
CA LEU A 192 49.69 20.87 16.22
C LEU A 192 49.59 22.16 17.03
N ALA A 193 48.66 22.23 17.99
CA ALA A 193 48.54 23.38 18.89
C ALA A 193 49.79 23.56 19.76
N HIS A 194 50.35 22.48 20.30
CA HIS A 194 51.61 22.56 21.06
C HIS A 194 52.81 22.96 20.18
N HIS A 195 52.89 22.47 18.94
CA HIS A 195 53.95 22.83 18.02
C HIS A 195 53.81 24.27 17.48
N SER A 196 52.59 24.79 17.30
CA SER A 196 52.36 26.19 16.91
C SER A 196 52.74 27.16 18.04
N LEU A 197 52.44 26.81 19.30
CA LEU A 197 52.89 27.55 20.48
C LEU A 197 54.43 27.48 20.63
N LYS A 198 55.05 26.32 20.41
CA LYS A 198 56.51 26.17 20.48
C LYS A 198 57.25 26.90 19.35
N ARG A 199 56.69 26.96 18.13
CA ARG A 199 57.23 27.83 17.07
C ARG A 199 57.11 29.31 17.40
N ARG A 200 56.00 29.74 18.01
CA ARG A 200 55.86 31.12 18.50
C ARG A 200 56.88 31.46 19.59
N THR A 201 57.14 30.56 20.54
CA THR A 201 58.14 30.81 21.59
C THR A 201 59.60 30.70 21.11
N VAL A 202 59.90 29.85 20.11
CA VAL A 202 61.25 29.78 19.49
C VAL A 202 61.53 31.00 18.60
N LEU A 203 60.51 31.69 18.10
CA LEU A 203 60.64 32.91 17.31
C LEU A 203 60.68 34.20 18.15
N GLU A 204 60.57 34.13 19.48
CA GLU A 204 60.94 35.27 20.35
C GLU A 204 62.47 35.39 20.41
N PHE A 205 63.01 36.06 19.40
CA PHE A 205 64.37 36.59 19.39
C PHE A 205 64.57 37.51 20.60
N LYS A 206 65.62 37.26 21.40
CA LYS A 206 66.08 38.19 22.43
C LYS A 206 66.47 39.52 21.77
N PRO A 207 66.06 40.69 22.30
CA PRO A 207 66.50 41.98 21.78
C PRO A 207 68.01 42.12 22.01
N LEU A 208 68.76 42.29 20.94
CA LEU A 208 70.22 42.41 20.95
C LEU A 208 70.62 43.89 21.14
N ASP A 209 70.12 44.54 22.18
CA ASP A 209 70.24 46.01 22.40
C ASP A 209 71.59 46.46 22.99
N LYS A 210 72.69 45.74 22.78
CA LYS A 210 73.98 46.09 23.43
C LYS A 210 75.24 46.10 22.56
N PHE A 211 75.14 46.05 21.23
CA PHE A 211 76.34 46.02 20.37
C PHE A 211 76.64 47.26 19.50
N PHE A 212 75.78 48.27 19.46
CA PHE A 212 76.02 49.49 18.64
C PHE A 212 76.39 50.74 19.44
N GLY A 213 77.16 50.57 20.52
CA GLY A 213 77.59 51.68 21.38
C GLY A 213 79.10 51.75 21.57
N LYS A 214 79.89 51.80 20.49
CA LYS A 214 81.33 52.17 20.53
C LYS A 214 82.03 52.14 19.16
N LEU A 215 81.56 52.87 18.17
CA LEU A 215 82.42 53.26 17.03
C LEU A 215 81.90 54.58 16.49
N PHE A 216 82.81 55.49 16.14
CA PHE A 216 82.57 56.86 15.64
C PHE A 216 82.50 57.98 16.70
N TYR A 217 83.56 58.12 17.48
CA TYR A 217 84.21 59.43 17.65
C TYR A 217 85.62 59.30 17.11
N ILE A 218 85.96 60.05 16.05
CA ILE A 218 87.30 60.57 15.69
C ILE A 218 87.18 61.38 14.39
N VAL A 219 87.31 62.71 14.54
CA VAL A 219 88.07 63.65 13.67
C VAL A 219 87.61 63.89 12.23
N ARG A 220 87.11 65.11 11.97
CA ARG A 220 87.80 66.08 11.10
C ARG A 220 87.23 67.49 11.24
N ASP A 221 88.08 68.38 11.75
CA ASP A 221 88.06 69.82 11.52
C ASP A 221 87.98 70.16 10.03
N GLY A 222 87.42 71.35 9.75
CA GLY A 222 88.01 72.23 8.72
C GLY A 222 87.05 72.84 7.69
N ASN A 223 86.79 74.14 7.89
CA ASN A 223 86.67 75.21 6.87
C ASN A 223 85.31 75.58 6.24
N LYS A 224 84.72 76.65 6.84
CA LYS A 224 84.37 78.01 6.31
C LYS A 224 83.88 78.25 4.86
N VAL A 225 83.14 79.38 4.78
CA VAL A 225 82.85 80.33 3.65
C VAL A 225 81.37 80.24 3.20
N VAL A 226 80.48 81.25 3.24
CA VAL A 226 80.47 82.71 3.53
C VAL A 226 79.36 83.00 4.54
#